data_AF-A0A3E0PPM6-F1
#
_entry.id   AF-A0A3E0PPM6-F1
#
_cell.length_a   1.000
_cell.length_b   1.000
_cell.length_c   1.000
_cell.angle_alpha   90.00
_cell.angle_beta   90.00
_cell.angle_gamma   90.00
#
_symmetry.space_group_name_H-M   'P 1'
#
loop_
_entity.id
_entity.type
_entity.pdbx_description
1 polymer ?
#
loop_
_entity_poly.entity_id
_entity_poly.type
_entity_poly.pdbx_seq_one_letter_code
_entity_poly.pdbx_strand_id
1 'polypeptide(L)'
;MATVIWKGDAEPVAQVTRCTVGGTIEAGDRFVLTVGSKSIAVDAPSTDAGETAAAIVAAWNGLSASSYPEFAAIAAVDAGGGEFDLVAKTAGVPFAVTLSTTEAGGGAADAQTFTQTTTTPASGGAFWNVPANWSTGTVPTDADDVIVQQSSNSILYGLNQSAVTLSSLSIDQSFTGTIGLPRTNAAGYVEYREQYLRIGATTVTIGGGAGAGSGRIKLDTGAVQTTLNVLNSGTPQAGDAQAILWKGTHASNAVLVSKGSLAVAPLAGEAATIASLKQGYRTIAASDSDVRLGPGCTLASCAITKLGGTLKIHSSFASLEQLGGETLILAGTPGTLAVREGAVRYRSAGAYTAAEVFGGGELDFRGDLQPRTGTNTTLHKGATLRDPAQTVTFTNPIALRCELSEVTLELGSSFNLQRS
;
A
#
# COMPACT_ATOMS: atom_id res chain seq x y z
N MET A 1 -25.36 -10.73 -8.83
CA MET A 1 -24.45 -11.86 -8.57
C MET A 1 -24.28 -12.66 -9.85
N ALA A 2 -23.36 -12.17 -10.67
CA ALA A 2 -22.76 -12.90 -11.77
C ALA A 2 -21.32 -13.26 -11.40
N THR A 3 -20.75 -14.25 -12.09
CA THR A 3 -19.30 -14.44 -12.11
C THR A 3 -18.73 -13.63 -13.27
N VAL A 4 -17.83 -12.70 -12.96
CA VAL A 4 -17.24 -11.75 -13.92
C VAL A 4 -15.74 -11.95 -13.98
N ILE A 5 -15.21 -12.19 -15.18
CA ILE A 5 -13.79 -12.51 -15.39
C ILE A 5 -13.10 -11.34 -16.09
N TRP A 6 -11.95 -10.92 -15.54
CA TRP A 6 -11.10 -9.90 -16.15
C TRP A 6 -10.43 -10.42 -17.43
N LYS A 7 -10.52 -9.64 -18.50
CA LYS A 7 -9.88 -9.90 -19.80
C LYS A 7 -8.84 -8.84 -20.13
N GLY A 8 -9.20 -7.57 -19.99
CA GLY A 8 -8.34 -6.42 -20.36
C GLY A 8 -8.28 -6.15 -21.86
N ASP A 9 -9.37 -6.40 -22.60
CA ASP A 9 -9.44 -6.34 -24.08
C ASP A 9 -9.84 -4.97 -24.65
N ALA A 10 -10.12 -3.96 -23.83
CA ALA A 10 -10.62 -2.67 -24.31
C ALA A 10 -9.54 -1.92 -25.12
N GLU A 11 -9.97 -1.33 -26.23
CA GLU A 11 -9.09 -0.55 -27.09
C GLU A 11 -8.57 0.70 -26.37
N PRO A 12 -7.26 0.99 -26.40
CA PRO A 12 -6.70 2.17 -25.77
C PRO A 12 -7.16 3.45 -26.46
N VAL A 13 -7.65 4.42 -25.66
CA VAL A 13 -8.04 5.76 -26.12
C VAL A 13 -7.18 6.79 -25.40
N ALA A 14 -6.62 7.74 -26.15
CA ALA A 14 -5.87 8.85 -25.58
C ALA A 14 -6.81 9.86 -24.93
N GLN A 15 -6.49 10.29 -23.71
CA GLN A 15 -7.22 11.37 -23.05
C GLN A 15 -6.95 12.69 -23.77
N VAL A 16 -8.00 13.48 -23.96
CA VAL A 16 -7.94 14.88 -24.40
C VAL A 16 -8.67 15.74 -23.37
N THR A 17 -7.98 16.74 -22.86
CA THR A 17 -8.55 17.76 -21.96
C THR A 17 -8.41 19.12 -22.62
N ARG A 18 -9.55 19.75 -22.91
CA ARG A 18 -9.64 21.13 -23.38
C ARG A 18 -9.39 22.07 -22.20
N CYS A 19 -8.48 23.02 -22.36
CA CYS A 19 -8.24 24.10 -21.43
C CYS A 19 -8.65 25.43 -22.09
N THR A 20 -9.31 26.30 -21.32
CA THR A 20 -9.81 27.59 -21.80
C THR A 20 -9.29 28.70 -20.91
N VAL A 21 -8.51 29.60 -21.52
CA VAL A 21 -8.11 30.89 -20.96
C VAL A 21 -9.22 31.90 -21.27
N GLY A 22 -9.67 32.66 -20.28
CA GLY A 22 -10.74 33.62 -20.48
C GLY A 22 -10.86 34.62 -19.34
N GLY A 23 -12.02 35.28 -19.24
CA GLY A 23 -12.25 36.34 -18.27
C GLY A 23 -11.61 37.67 -18.69
N THR A 24 -11.41 38.57 -17.73
CA THR A 24 -10.64 39.82 -17.96
C THR A 24 -9.16 39.51 -17.76
N ILE A 25 -8.39 39.50 -18.84
CA ILE A 25 -6.95 39.20 -18.82
C ILE A 25 -6.17 40.50 -18.90
N GLU A 26 -5.18 40.64 -18.03
CA GLU A 26 -4.19 41.71 -18.05
C GLU A 26 -2.80 41.15 -18.36
N ALA A 27 -1.97 41.97 -19.01
CA ALA A 27 -0.56 41.61 -19.21
C ALA A 27 0.11 41.45 -17.84
N GLY A 28 0.70 40.29 -17.58
CA GLY A 28 1.27 39.92 -16.28
C GLY A 28 0.42 38.98 -15.43
N ASP A 29 -0.85 38.75 -15.79
CA ASP A 29 -1.69 37.74 -15.12
C ASP A 29 -1.05 36.36 -15.18
N ARG A 30 -0.96 35.67 -14.04
CA ARG A 30 -0.21 34.42 -13.98
C ARG A 30 -1.12 33.21 -14.03
N PHE A 31 -0.95 32.39 -15.06
CA PHE A 31 -1.65 31.14 -15.29
C PHE A 31 -0.75 29.96 -14.88
N VAL A 32 -1.25 29.11 -13.99
CA VAL A 32 -0.49 28.01 -13.38
C VAL A 32 -1.13 26.68 -13.74
N LEU A 33 -0.31 25.74 -14.23
CA LEU A 33 -0.69 24.36 -14.50
C LEU A 33 0.14 23.42 -13.65
N THR A 34 -0.52 22.53 -12.91
CA THR A 34 0.13 21.58 -12.00
C THR A 34 -0.12 20.15 -12.42
N VAL A 35 0.94 19.35 -12.52
CA VAL A 35 0.88 17.88 -12.67
C VAL A 35 1.65 17.26 -11.50
N GLY A 36 0.94 16.49 -10.69
CA GLY A 36 1.50 15.96 -9.44
C GLY A 36 2.01 17.07 -8.53
N SER A 37 3.32 17.06 -8.23
CA SER A 37 3.98 18.04 -7.35
C SER A 37 4.67 19.19 -8.08
N LYS A 38 4.64 19.23 -9.42
CA LYS A 38 5.31 20.27 -10.19
C LYS A 38 4.31 21.16 -10.89
N SER A 39 4.68 22.42 -11.01
CA SER A 39 3.89 23.44 -11.68
C SER A 39 4.71 24.16 -12.72
N ILE A 40 4.06 24.57 -13.81
CA ILE A 40 4.53 25.64 -14.67
C ILE A 40 3.65 26.85 -14.45
N ALA A 41 4.24 28.04 -14.58
CA ALA A 41 3.52 29.29 -14.49
C ALA A 41 3.93 30.17 -15.66
N VAL A 42 2.93 30.75 -16.32
CA VAL A 42 3.09 31.60 -17.50
C VAL A 42 2.35 32.89 -17.23
N ASP A 43 3.06 34.01 -17.35
CA ASP A 43 2.46 35.32 -17.24
C ASP A 43 1.88 35.71 -18.61
N ALA A 44 0.66 36.25 -18.63
CA ALA A 44 -0.03 36.64 -19.86
C ALA A 44 0.77 37.73 -20.58
N PRO A 45 1.07 37.57 -21.88
CA PRO A 45 1.87 38.54 -22.62
C PRO A 45 1.09 39.81 -22.96
N SER A 46 -0.24 39.71 -23.00
CA SER A 46 -1.17 40.79 -23.36
C SER A 46 -2.54 40.50 -22.75
N THR A 47 -3.54 41.32 -23.09
CA THR A 47 -4.95 41.08 -22.72
C THR A 47 -5.65 40.07 -23.62
N ASP A 48 -4.96 39.49 -24.61
CA ASP A 48 -5.53 38.53 -25.56
C ASP A 48 -5.43 37.10 -25.03
N ALA A 49 -6.57 36.41 -24.97
CA ALA A 49 -6.64 35.04 -24.49
C ALA A 49 -5.90 34.05 -25.42
N GLY A 50 -5.94 34.28 -26.73
CA GLY A 50 -5.25 33.46 -27.72
C GLY A 50 -3.74 33.55 -27.61
N GLU A 51 -3.19 34.76 -27.46
CA GLU A 51 -1.76 34.96 -27.20
C GLU A 51 -1.32 34.30 -25.89
N THR A 52 -2.14 34.38 -24.84
CA THR A 52 -1.88 33.72 -23.56
C THR A 52 -1.90 32.20 -23.68
N ALA A 53 -2.90 31.62 -24.36
CA ALA A 53 -2.97 30.19 -24.63
C ALA A 53 -1.75 29.69 -25.45
N ALA A 54 -1.37 30.43 -26.49
CA ALA A 54 -0.18 30.13 -27.29
C ALA A 54 1.11 30.17 -26.46
N ALA A 55 1.25 31.16 -25.57
CA ALA A 55 2.38 31.25 -24.64
C ALA A 55 2.43 30.04 -23.68
N ILE A 56 1.27 29.59 -23.16
CA ILE A 56 1.17 28.39 -22.33
C ILE A 56 1.60 27.14 -23.11
N VAL A 57 1.10 26.96 -24.34
CA VAL A 57 1.46 25.82 -25.20
C VAL A 57 2.97 25.81 -25.49
N ALA A 58 3.55 26.97 -25.81
CA ALA A 58 4.99 27.10 -26.04
C ALA A 58 5.81 26.76 -24.79
N ALA A 59 5.41 27.30 -23.62
CA ALA A 59 6.07 27.01 -22.35
C ALA A 59 6.00 25.52 -21.98
N TRP A 60 4.83 24.89 -22.14
CA TRP A 60 4.63 23.47 -21.89
C TRP A 60 5.52 22.60 -22.78
N ASN A 61 5.51 22.84 -24.08
CA ASN A 61 6.27 22.06 -25.05
C ASN A 61 7.78 22.33 -24.99
N GLY A 62 8.20 23.44 -24.36
CA GLY A 62 9.60 23.77 -24.07
C GLY A 62 10.17 23.10 -22.82
N LEU A 63 9.36 22.40 -22.01
CA LEU A 63 9.83 21.75 -20.80
C LEU A 63 10.79 20.59 -21.10
N SER A 64 11.89 20.52 -20.34
CA SER A 64 12.79 19.38 -20.41
C SER A 64 12.13 18.12 -19.84
N ALA A 65 12.10 17.04 -20.63
CA ALA A 65 11.58 15.75 -20.19
C ALA A 65 12.39 15.12 -19.03
N SER A 66 13.66 15.52 -18.84
CA SER A 66 14.46 15.07 -17.69
C SER A 66 14.07 15.78 -16.39
N SER A 67 13.64 17.03 -16.47
CA SER A 67 13.26 17.84 -15.31
C SER A 67 11.77 17.74 -15.00
N TYR A 68 10.93 17.52 -16.01
CA TYR A 68 9.47 17.43 -15.92
C TYR A 68 8.93 16.17 -16.62
N PRO A 69 9.39 14.96 -16.24
CA PRO A 69 8.94 13.72 -16.86
C PRO A 69 7.41 13.50 -16.79
N GLU A 70 6.74 14.03 -15.77
CA GLU A 70 5.28 13.97 -15.62
C GLU A 70 4.53 14.85 -16.65
N PHE A 71 5.10 15.97 -17.08
CA PHE A 71 4.57 16.80 -18.17
C PHE A 71 4.89 16.20 -19.54
N ALA A 72 6.06 15.56 -19.68
CA ALA A 72 6.52 15.01 -20.94
C ALA A 72 5.60 13.93 -21.54
N ALA A 73 4.76 13.28 -20.71
CA ALA A 73 3.75 12.31 -21.12
C ALA A 73 2.50 12.94 -21.80
N ILE A 74 2.41 14.27 -21.81
CA ILE A 74 1.27 15.05 -22.29
C ILE A 74 1.76 16.04 -23.35
N ALA A 75 1.07 16.15 -24.47
CA ALA A 75 1.31 17.16 -25.48
C ALA A 75 0.32 18.32 -25.29
N ALA A 76 0.80 19.57 -25.36
CA ALA A 76 -0.07 20.73 -25.47
C ALA A 76 -0.21 21.12 -26.94
N VAL A 77 -1.44 21.30 -27.41
CA VAL A 77 -1.76 21.63 -28.80
C VAL A 77 -2.68 22.85 -28.82
N ASP A 78 -2.28 23.90 -29.53
CA ASP A 78 -3.11 25.09 -29.68
C ASP A 78 -4.43 24.74 -30.39
N ALA A 79 -5.56 25.15 -29.81
CA ALA A 79 -6.90 24.98 -30.37
C ALA A 79 -7.51 26.31 -30.84
N GLY A 80 -6.79 27.43 -30.67
CA GLY A 80 -7.18 28.76 -31.08
C GLY A 80 -8.16 29.47 -30.13
N GLY A 81 -8.25 30.79 -30.25
CA GLY A 81 -9.28 31.59 -29.57
C GLY A 81 -9.22 31.58 -28.04
N GLY A 82 -8.05 31.33 -27.45
CA GLY A 82 -7.88 31.18 -26.00
C GLY A 82 -8.01 29.74 -25.50
N GLU A 83 -8.18 28.78 -26.40
CA GLU A 83 -8.25 27.36 -26.08
C GLU A 83 -6.98 26.62 -26.49
N PHE A 84 -6.63 25.58 -25.73
CA PHE A 84 -5.64 24.58 -26.12
C PHE A 84 -6.04 23.20 -25.57
N ASP A 85 -5.57 22.15 -26.24
CA ASP A 85 -5.78 20.76 -25.83
C ASP A 85 -4.53 20.20 -25.17
N LEU A 86 -4.71 19.59 -24.00
CA LEU A 86 -3.75 18.67 -23.40
C LEU A 86 -4.10 17.24 -23.84
N VAL A 87 -3.16 16.57 -24.49
CA VAL A 87 -3.38 15.25 -25.10
C VAL A 87 -2.39 14.24 -24.53
N ALA A 88 -2.90 13.10 -24.04
CA ALA A 88 -2.04 11.99 -23.62
C ALA A 88 -1.23 11.48 -24.81
N LYS A 89 0.11 11.46 -24.71
CA LYS A 89 0.98 10.96 -25.80
C LYS A 89 0.89 9.44 -25.98
N THR A 90 0.38 8.73 -24.98
CA THR A 90 0.17 7.28 -25.03
C THR A 90 -1.31 7.00 -24.77
N ALA A 91 -1.99 6.41 -25.76
CA ALA A 91 -3.36 5.99 -25.60
C ALA A 91 -3.51 4.97 -24.45
N GLY A 92 -4.60 5.07 -23.69
CA GLY A 92 -4.81 4.24 -22.49
C GLY A 92 -3.99 4.64 -21.27
N VAL A 93 -3.33 5.80 -21.28
CA VAL A 93 -2.67 6.38 -20.10
C VAL A 93 -3.36 7.69 -19.73
N PRO A 94 -4.11 7.75 -18.62
CA PRO A 94 -4.75 8.98 -18.17
C PRO A 94 -3.72 9.93 -17.53
N PHE A 95 -4.09 11.21 -17.49
CA PHE A 95 -3.36 12.24 -16.76
C PHE A 95 -4.33 13.13 -15.96
N ALA A 96 -3.78 13.81 -14.95
CA ALA A 96 -4.49 14.82 -14.17
C ALA A 96 -3.66 16.10 -14.17
N VAL A 97 -4.33 17.21 -14.48
CA VAL A 97 -3.77 18.56 -14.49
C VAL A 97 -4.70 19.42 -13.66
N THR A 98 -4.15 20.25 -12.79
CA THR A 98 -4.92 21.29 -12.07
C THR A 98 -4.55 22.65 -12.65
N LEU A 99 -5.55 23.48 -12.88
CA LEU A 99 -5.40 24.85 -13.36
C LEU A 99 -5.70 25.84 -12.24
N SER A 100 -4.92 26.90 -12.15
CA SER A 100 -5.20 28.03 -11.27
C SER A 100 -4.64 29.31 -11.87
N THR A 101 -5.19 30.45 -11.47
CA THR A 101 -4.61 31.76 -11.73
C THR A 101 -4.10 32.36 -10.44
N THR A 102 -3.02 33.14 -10.53
CA THR A 102 -2.49 33.91 -9.41
C THR A 102 -2.23 35.32 -9.86
N GLU A 103 -2.49 36.26 -8.98
CA GLU A 103 -2.31 37.69 -9.21
C GLU A 103 -0.97 38.14 -8.63
N ALA A 104 -0.27 39.02 -9.35
CA ALA A 104 0.80 39.83 -8.79
C ALA A 104 0.37 41.30 -8.80
N GLY A 105 -0.74 41.66 -8.13
CA GLY A 105 -1.22 43.05 -8.21
C GLY A 105 -2.47 43.41 -7.40
N GLY A 106 -3.50 42.57 -7.34
CA GLY A 106 -4.68 42.78 -6.48
C GLY A 106 -5.53 44.01 -6.85
N GLY A 107 -5.78 44.23 -8.14
CA GLY A 107 -6.65 45.28 -8.67
C GLY A 107 -8.14 44.89 -8.70
N ALA A 108 -8.99 45.77 -9.22
CA ALA A 108 -10.44 45.52 -9.36
C ALA A 108 -10.84 44.95 -10.74
N ALA A 109 -9.87 44.71 -11.61
CA ALA A 109 -10.06 44.13 -12.95
C ALA A 109 -9.71 42.63 -13.01
N ASP A 110 -9.41 42.04 -11.86
CA ASP A 110 -8.92 40.69 -11.59
C ASP A 110 -10.05 39.63 -11.73
N ALA A 111 -10.45 39.36 -12.97
CA ALA A 111 -11.54 38.43 -13.30
C ALA A 111 -11.16 37.42 -14.38
N GLN A 112 -9.87 37.12 -14.53
CA GLN A 112 -9.37 36.07 -15.41
C GLN A 112 -9.87 34.70 -14.94
N THR A 113 -10.19 33.86 -15.92
CA THR A 113 -10.66 32.49 -15.69
C THR A 113 -9.74 31.51 -16.37
N PHE A 114 -9.47 30.40 -15.71
CA PHE A 114 -8.71 29.31 -16.29
C PHE A 114 -9.39 27.99 -15.98
N THR A 115 -10.05 27.43 -16.99
CA THR A 115 -10.93 26.26 -16.81
C THR A 115 -10.53 25.14 -17.73
N GLN A 116 -11.00 23.93 -17.43
CA GLN A 116 -10.75 22.76 -18.27
C GLN A 116 -11.94 21.81 -18.29
N THR A 117 -12.06 21.05 -19.38
CA THR A 117 -13.03 19.97 -19.55
C THR A 117 -12.39 18.80 -20.29
N THR A 118 -12.54 17.58 -19.79
CA THR A 118 -12.13 16.37 -20.52
C THR A 118 -13.12 16.11 -21.65
N THR A 119 -12.66 16.28 -22.89
CA THR A 119 -13.47 16.09 -24.11
C THR A 119 -13.42 14.64 -24.59
N THR A 120 -12.31 13.96 -24.35
CA THR A 120 -12.15 12.52 -24.60
C THR A 120 -11.54 11.87 -23.36
N PRO A 121 -12.25 11.02 -22.61
CA PRO A 121 -11.66 10.31 -21.49
C PRO A 121 -10.69 9.22 -21.97
N ALA A 122 -9.62 8.96 -21.21
CA ALA A 122 -8.80 7.78 -21.45
C ALA A 122 -9.61 6.50 -21.17
N SER A 123 -9.35 5.48 -21.97
CA SER A 123 -9.89 4.13 -21.84
C SER A 123 -8.86 3.12 -22.32
N GLY A 124 -9.03 1.84 -22.03
CA GLY A 124 -8.18 0.78 -22.57
C GLY A 124 -8.11 -0.45 -21.68
N GLY A 125 -7.31 -1.42 -22.12
CA GLY A 125 -7.15 -2.73 -21.48
C GLY A 125 -6.68 -2.70 -20.03
N ALA A 126 -6.17 -1.54 -19.55
CA ALA A 126 -5.71 -1.37 -18.18
C ALA A 126 -6.72 -0.71 -17.21
N PHE A 127 -7.95 -0.44 -17.68
CA PHE A 127 -8.98 0.24 -16.90
C PHE A 127 -9.97 -0.74 -16.27
N TRP A 128 -10.06 -0.77 -14.94
CA TRP A 128 -11.04 -1.61 -14.23
C TRP A 128 -12.48 -1.26 -14.62
N ASN A 129 -12.77 0.03 -14.77
CA ASN A 129 -14.13 0.57 -14.95
C ASN A 129 -14.62 0.57 -16.40
N VAL A 130 -13.99 -0.17 -17.31
CA VAL A 130 -14.40 -0.24 -18.72
C VAL A 130 -15.11 -1.58 -18.98
N PRO A 131 -16.39 -1.57 -19.40
CA PRO A 131 -17.18 -2.79 -19.58
C PRO A 131 -16.55 -3.84 -20.52
N ALA A 132 -15.88 -3.39 -21.60
CA ALA A 132 -15.24 -4.28 -22.57
C ALA A 132 -14.10 -5.15 -21.99
N ASN A 133 -13.53 -4.75 -20.85
CA ASN A 133 -12.51 -5.52 -20.16
C ASN A 133 -13.05 -6.74 -19.40
N TRP A 134 -14.37 -6.94 -19.36
CA TRP A 134 -15.02 -7.97 -18.56
C TRP A 134 -15.72 -9.01 -19.42
N SER A 135 -15.72 -10.27 -19.00
CA SER A 135 -16.32 -11.39 -19.73
C SER A 135 -17.81 -11.24 -20.00
N THR A 136 -18.53 -10.48 -19.17
CA THR A 136 -19.96 -10.21 -19.31
C THR A 136 -20.25 -8.95 -20.14
N GLY A 137 -19.23 -8.18 -20.53
CA GLY A 137 -19.40 -6.88 -21.16
C GLY A 137 -19.95 -5.80 -20.22
N THR A 138 -19.88 -6.02 -18.89
CA THR A 138 -20.33 -5.09 -17.84
C THR A 138 -19.27 -4.99 -16.75
N VAL A 139 -19.11 -3.82 -16.13
CA VAL A 139 -18.24 -3.65 -14.96
C VAL A 139 -18.86 -4.39 -13.76
N PRO A 140 -18.07 -5.04 -12.90
CA PRO A 140 -18.57 -5.68 -11.69
C PRO A 140 -19.37 -4.72 -10.81
N THR A 141 -20.44 -5.25 -10.22
CA THR A 141 -21.35 -4.54 -9.32
C THR A 141 -21.47 -5.28 -7.97
N ASP A 142 -22.33 -4.78 -7.08
CA ASP A 142 -22.53 -5.39 -5.78
C ASP A 142 -22.90 -6.87 -5.87
N ALA A 143 -22.34 -7.64 -4.94
CA ALA A 143 -22.52 -9.08 -4.80
C ALA A 143 -22.04 -9.94 -5.98
N ASP A 144 -21.28 -9.39 -6.94
CA ASP A 144 -20.65 -10.20 -7.99
C ASP A 144 -19.42 -10.97 -7.47
N ASP A 145 -19.11 -12.09 -8.12
CA ASP A 145 -17.88 -12.85 -7.92
C ASP A 145 -16.89 -12.51 -9.03
N VAL A 146 -15.79 -11.85 -8.67
CA VAL A 146 -14.80 -11.37 -9.63
C VAL A 146 -13.59 -12.29 -9.66
N ILE A 147 -13.19 -12.70 -10.86
CA ILE A 147 -12.03 -13.55 -11.08
C ILE A 147 -11.02 -12.85 -12.00
N VAL A 148 -9.77 -12.77 -11.55
CA VAL A 148 -8.62 -12.25 -12.30
C VAL A 148 -7.63 -13.40 -12.47
N GLN A 149 -7.58 -13.97 -13.67
CA GLN A 149 -6.78 -15.15 -13.98
C GLN A 149 -6.35 -15.15 -15.44
N GLN A 150 -5.34 -15.98 -15.77
CA GLN A 150 -4.90 -16.26 -17.15
C GLN A 150 -4.68 -15.02 -18.02
N SER A 151 -4.16 -13.95 -17.42
CA SER A 151 -3.98 -12.68 -18.10
C SER A 151 -2.69 -12.00 -17.63
N SER A 152 -1.99 -11.36 -18.57
CA SER A 152 -0.88 -10.44 -18.31
C SER A 152 -1.31 -8.98 -18.38
N ASN A 153 -2.58 -8.70 -18.71
CA ASN A 153 -3.11 -7.35 -18.83
C ASN A 153 -3.28 -6.73 -17.44
N SER A 154 -2.43 -5.74 -17.13
CA SER A 154 -2.42 -5.07 -15.83
C SER A 154 -3.67 -4.22 -15.61
N ILE A 155 -4.06 -4.03 -14.36
CA ILE A 155 -5.17 -3.18 -13.91
C ILE A 155 -4.55 -1.94 -13.27
N LEU A 156 -4.42 -0.86 -14.03
CA LEU A 156 -3.65 0.33 -13.63
C LEU A 156 -4.51 1.56 -13.39
N TYR A 157 -5.69 1.63 -14.01
CA TYR A 157 -6.53 2.83 -14.03
C TYR A 157 -8.00 2.49 -13.77
N GLY A 158 -8.82 3.52 -13.54
CA GLY A 158 -10.23 3.33 -13.15
C GLY A 158 -10.39 2.68 -11.77
N LEU A 159 -9.38 2.85 -10.91
CA LEU A 159 -9.19 2.06 -9.70
C LEU A 159 -10.14 2.40 -8.54
N ASN A 160 -10.88 3.51 -8.62
CA ASN A 160 -11.81 3.90 -7.56
C ASN A 160 -13.20 3.30 -7.80
N GLN A 161 -13.50 2.20 -7.11
CA GLN A 161 -14.78 1.49 -7.08
C GLN A 161 -15.29 1.37 -5.64
N SER A 162 -15.03 2.37 -4.79
CA SER A 162 -15.29 2.31 -3.35
C SER A 162 -16.76 2.15 -2.97
N ALA A 163 -17.68 2.40 -3.91
CA ALA A 163 -19.12 2.18 -3.74
C ALA A 163 -19.54 0.72 -3.96
N VAL A 164 -18.69 -0.12 -4.54
CA VAL A 164 -19.00 -1.52 -4.87
C VAL A 164 -18.53 -2.45 -3.75
N THR A 165 -19.39 -3.39 -3.35
CA THR A 165 -19.07 -4.49 -2.45
C THR A 165 -19.28 -5.84 -3.14
N LEU A 166 -18.18 -6.48 -3.53
CA LEU A 166 -18.17 -7.80 -4.16
C LEU A 166 -18.47 -8.91 -3.15
N SER A 167 -19.07 -9.99 -3.63
CA SER A 167 -19.14 -11.24 -2.86
C SER A 167 -17.74 -11.83 -2.73
N SER A 168 -17.01 -11.94 -3.83
CA SER A 168 -15.61 -12.39 -3.81
C SER A 168 -14.74 -11.69 -4.85
N LEU A 169 -13.46 -11.57 -4.54
CA LEU A 169 -12.40 -11.20 -5.48
C LEU A 169 -11.31 -12.25 -5.44
N SER A 170 -11.16 -13.02 -6.52
CA SER A 170 -10.15 -14.06 -6.67
C SER A 170 -9.10 -13.65 -7.69
N ILE A 171 -7.84 -13.62 -7.29
CA ILE A 171 -6.69 -13.26 -8.13
C ILE A 171 -5.73 -14.45 -8.15
N ASP A 172 -5.66 -15.14 -9.28
CA ASP A 172 -4.92 -16.40 -9.40
C ASP A 172 -3.44 -16.20 -9.75
N GLN A 173 -2.63 -17.21 -9.46
CA GLN A 173 -1.21 -17.28 -9.87
C GLN A 173 -1.02 -17.21 -11.39
N SER A 174 -2.05 -17.51 -12.16
CA SER A 174 -2.01 -17.41 -13.63
C SER A 174 -2.13 -15.94 -14.11
N PHE A 175 -2.52 -15.02 -13.24
CA PHE A 175 -2.44 -13.58 -13.50
C PHE A 175 -1.02 -13.07 -13.23
N THR A 176 -0.37 -12.55 -14.28
CA THR A 176 1.02 -12.05 -14.22
C THR A 176 1.11 -10.53 -14.45
N GLY A 177 -0.01 -9.89 -14.78
CA GLY A 177 -0.12 -8.43 -14.78
C GLY A 177 0.02 -7.86 -13.37
N THR A 178 -0.12 -6.54 -13.22
CA THR A 178 -0.09 -5.86 -11.92
C THR A 178 -1.41 -5.18 -11.63
N ILE A 179 -1.77 -5.04 -10.35
CA ILE A 179 -2.94 -4.27 -9.90
C ILE A 179 -2.43 -3.07 -9.12
N GLY A 180 -2.80 -1.89 -9.60
CA GLY A 180 -2.39 -0.61 -9.02
C GLY A 180 -1.03 -0.10 -9.52
N LEU A 181 -0.77 1.17 -9.25
CA LEU A 181 0.43 1.88 -9.69
C LEU A 181 1.53 1.87 -8.60
N PRO A 182 2.82 1.84 -9.00
CA PRO A 182 3.92 1.93 -8.05
C PRO A 182 3.94 3.29 -7.35
N ARG A 183 4.62 3.39 -6.21
CA ARG A 183 4.77 4.68 -5.50
C ARG A 183 5.57 5.70 -6.31
N THR A 184 6.59 5.22 -7.00
CA THR A 184 7.42 6.02 -7.91
C THR A 184 7.21 5.49 -9.31
N ASN A 185 6.84 6.38 -10.23
CA ASN A 185 6.64 6.06 -11.62
C ASN A 185 7.98 5.62 -12.26
N ALA A 186 7.92 4.79 -13.31
CA ALA A 186 9.11 4.36 -14.04
C ALA A 186 9.92 5.52 -14.64
N ALA A 187 9.28 6.67 -14.89
CA ALA A 187 9.94 7.89 -15.34
C ALA A 187 10.58 8.71 -14.18
N GLY A 188 10.55 8.22 -12.94
CA GLY A 188 11.30 8.77 -11.80
C GLY A 188 10.54 9.76 -10.91
N TYR A 189 9.29 10.12 -11.23
CA TYR A 189 8.47 11.01 -10.40
C TYR A 189 7.60 10.24 -9.40
N VAL A 190 7.16 10.90 -8.33
CA VAL A 190 6.20 10.34 -7.37
C VAL A 190 4.85 10.21 -8.06
N GLU A 191 4.28 9.00 -8.08
CA GLU A 191 3.02 8.75 -8.77
C GLU A 191 1.87 9.52 -8.11
N TYR A 192 1.24 10.39 -8.90
CA TYR A 192 0.19 11.31 -8.46
C TYR A 192 -1.22 10.76 -8.69
N ARG A 193 -1.37 9.70 -9.50
CA ARG A 193 -2.64 9.04 -9.75
C ARG A 193 -3.00 8.06 -8.62
N GLU A 194 -4.24 7.63 -8.60
CA GLU A 194 -4.72 6.60 -7.66
C GLU A 194 -3.85 5.34 -7.79
N GLN A 195 -3.34 4.84 -6.67
CA GLN A 195 -2.38 3.73 -6.66
C GLN A 195 -3.00 2.39 -6.28
N TYR A 196 -4.13 2.40 -5.59
CA TYR A 196 -4.80 1.20 -5.07
C TYR A 196 -6.11 0.97 -5.81
N LEU A 197 -6.41 -0.28 -6.15
CA LEU A 197 -7.78 -0.67 -6.48
C LEU A 197 -8.63 -0.58 -5.22
N ARG A 198 -9.47 0.45 -5.15
CA ARG A 198 -10.41 0.70 -4.06
C ARG A 198 -11.71 -0.01 -4.38
N ILE A 199 -11.95 -1.16 -3.76
CA ILE A 199 -13.15 -1.94 -3.97
C ILE A 199 -13.44 -2.80 -2.74
N GLY A 200 -14.69 -2.80 -2.28
CA GLY A 200 -15.13 -3.68 -1.21
C GLY A 200 -15.22 -5.12 -1.69
N ALA A 201 -14.82 -6.08 -0.86
CA ALA A 201 -15.05 -7.50 -1.12
C ALA A 201 -15.16 -8.26 0.21
N THR A 202 -16.19 -9.07 0.39
CA THR A 202 -16.34 -9.83 1.64
C THR A 202 -15.27 -10.91 1.79
N THR A 203 -14.82 -11.47 0.67
CA THR A 203 -13.73 -12.43 0.58
C THR A 203 -12.77 -12.03 -0.53
N VAL A 204 -11.47 -11.96 -0.21
CA VAL A 204 -10.39 -11.76 -1.18
C VAL A 204 -9.49 -12.99 -1.12
N THR A 205 -9.26 -13.64 -2.26
CA THR A 205 -8.34 -14.77 -2.37
C THR A 205 -7.26 -14.46 -3.39
N ILE A 206 -5.99 -14.57 -3.01
CA ILE A 206 -4.85 -14.27 -3.86
C ILE A 206 -3.92 -15.47 -3.93
N GLY A 207 -3.45 -15.80 -5.13
CA GLY A 207 -2.45 -16.84 -5.35
C GLY A 207 -3.03 -18.25 -5.42
N GLY A 208 -4.30 -18.39 -5.84
CA GLY A 208 -4.90 -19.67 -6.23
C GLY A 208 -4.29 -20.23 -7.51
N GLY A 209 -4.43 -21.53 -7.75
CA GLY A 209 -4.00 -22.17 -9.00
C GLY A 209 -2.48 -22.21 -9.24
N ALA A 210 -2.11 -22.54 -10.48
CA ALA A 210 -0.72 -22.61 -10.94
C ALA A 210 -0.30 -21.32 -11.66
N GLY A 211 0.98 -20.97 -11.58
CA GLY A 211 1.57 -19.83 -12.28
C GLY A 211 2.57 -19.05 -11.42
N ALA A 212 3.16 -18.02 -12.03
CA ALA A 212 4.16 -17.17 -11.38
C ALA A 212 3.55 -16.16 -10.39
N GLY A 213 2.28 -15.79 -10.58
CA GLY A 213 1.59 -14.77 -9.82
C GLY A 213 2.04 -13.35 -10.17
N SER A 214 1.25 -12.38 -9.72
CA SER A 214 1.56 -10.97 -9.88
C SER A 214 2.65 -10.54 -8.89
N GLY A 215 3.57 -9.70 -9.36
CA GLY A 215 4.58 -9.05 -8.52
C GLY A 215 4.11 -7.77 -7.84
N ARG A 216 2.92 -7.26 -8.16
CA ARG A 216 2.28 -6.13 -7.46
C ARG A 216 0.76 -6.26 -7.50
N ILE A 217 0.16 -6.37 -6.32
CA ILE A 217 -1.28 -6.27 -6.09
C ILE A 217 -1.51 -5.25 -4.97
N LYS A 218 -2.05 -4.08 -5.33
CA LYS A 218 -2.44 -3.03 -4.38
C LYS A 218 -3.97 -2.96 -4.22
N LEU A 219 -4.48 -3.36 -3.07
CA LEU A 219 -5.91 -3.40 -2.76
C LEU A 219 -6.29 -2.53 -1.56
N ASP A 220 -7.40 -1.82 -1.69
CA ASP A 220 -8.05 -1.07 -0.62
C ASP A 220 -9.51 -1.49 -0.51
N THR A 221 -9.82 -2.25 0.54
CA THR A 221 -11.16 -2.77 0.79
C THR A 221 -12.05 -1.82 1.60
N GLY A 222 -11.54 -0.62 1.90
CA GLY A 222 -12.28 0.41 2.62
C GLY A 222 -12.83 -0.11 3.95
N ALA A 223 -14.10 0.21 4.23
CA ALA A 223 -14.78 -0.17 5.46
C ALA A 223 -15.53 -1.52 5.36
N VAL A 224 -15.38 -2.27 4.26
CA VAL A 224 -16.03 -3.58 4.11
C VAL A 224 -15.31 -4.63 4.95
N GLN A 225 -16.09 -5.44 5.69
CA GLN A 225 -15.55 -6.60 6.39
C GLN A 225 -14.97 -7.59 5.37
N THR A 226 -13.66 -7.81 5.43
CA THR A 226 -12.93 -8.61 4.46
C THR A 226 -12.25 -9.80 5.13
N THR A 227 -12.45 -10.99 4.56
CA THR A 227 -11.58 -12.14 4.79
C THR A 227 -10.54 -12.20 3.67
N LEU A 228 -9.28 -11.91 3.97
CA LEU A 228 -8.16 -11.94 3.02
C LEU A 228 -7.40 -13.26 3.15
N ASN A 229 -7.40 -14.06 2.08
CA ASN A 229 -6.68 -15.32 1.96
C ASN A 229 -5.52 -15.16 0.97
N VAL A 230 -4.29 -15.15 1.46
CA VAL A 230 -3.08 -15.17 0.64
C VAL A 230 -2.52 -16.59 0.60
N LEU A 231 -2.73 -17.23 -0.55
CA LEU A 231 -2.35 -18.62 -0.80
C LEU A 231 -0.97 -18.73 -1.44
N ASN A 232 -0.56 -17.72 -2.21
CA ASN A 232 0.76 -17.50 -2.77
C ASN A 232 0.85 -16.05 -3.31
N SER A 233 2.02 -15.63 -3.80
CA SER A 233 2.18 -14.40 -4.57
C SER A 233 3.26 -14.58 -5.64
N GLY A 234 3.40 -13.61 -6.55
CA GLY A 234 4.62 -13.47 -7.34
C GLY A 234 5.76 -12.85 -6.54
N THR A 235 6.88 -12.62 -7.21
CA THR A 235 8.04 -11.91 -6.66
C THR A 235 7.74 -10.41 -6.62
N PRO A 236 7.97 -9.70 -5.48
CA PRO A 236 7.76 -8.26 -5.39
C PRO A 236 8.46 -7.51 -6.53
N GLN A 237 7.74 -6.62 -7.20
CA GLN A 237 8.33 -5.78 -8.24
C GLN A 237 9.29 -4.76 -7.62
N ALA A 238 10.34 -4.38 -8.37
CA ALA A 238 11.30 -3.38 -7.92
C ALA A 238 10.61 -2.08 -7.47
N GLY A 239 10.96 -1.60 -6.27
CA GLY A 239 10.36 -0.43 -5.64
C GLY A 239 9.18 -0.72 -4.72
N ASP A 240 8.58 -1.92 -4.79
CA ASP A 240 7.57 -2.38 -3.85
C ASP A 240 8.22 -3.17 -2.70
N ALA A 241 7.68 -3.02 -1.48
CA ALA A 241 8.22 -3.71 -0.31
C ALA A 241 7.81 -5.19 -0.24
N GLN A 242 6.61 -5.50 -0.73
CA GLN A 242 5.98 -6.82 -0.78
C GLN A 242 5.18 -6.93 -2.09
N ALA A 243 4.86 -8.14 -2.53
CA ALA A 243 4.10 -8.35 -3.76
C ALA A 243 2.62 -7.96 -3.60
N ILE A 244 2.07 -8.12 -2.40
CA ILE A 244 0.69 -7.74 -2.07
C ILE A 244 0.75 -6.62 -1.04
N LEU A 245 0.10 -5.51 -1.33
CA LEU A 245 -0.13 -4.40 -0.40
C LEU A 245 -1.64 -4.28 -0.20
N TRP A 246 -2.08 -4.41 1.04
CA TRP A 246 -3.49 -4.38 1.39
C TRP A 246 -3.78 -3.35 2.48
N LYS A 247 -4.95 -2.71 2.36
CA LYS A 247 -5.58 -1.94 3.44
C LYS A 247 -7.09 -2.20 3.50
N GLY A 248 -7.63 -2.07 4.69
CA GLY A 248 -9.04 -2.22 5.01
C GLY A 248 -9.25 -1.84 6.47
N THR A 249 -10.26 -1.02 6.76
CA THR A 249 -10.45 -0.37 8.07
C THR A 249 -11.54 -1.01 8.92
N HIS A 250 -12.28 -1.98 8.39
CA HIS A 250 -13.30 -2.70 9.17
C HIS A 250 -12.70 -3.44 10.37
N ALA A 251 -13.36 -3.36 11.52
CA ALA A 251 -12.86 -3.90 12.78
C ALA A 251 -12.69 -5.43 12.76
N SER A 252 -13.50 -6.13 11.97
CA SER A 252 -13.56 -7.61 11.89
C SER A 252 -12.83 -8.21 10.68
N ASN A 253 -11.86 -7.49 10.10
CA ASN A 253 -11.06 -8.07 9.01
C ASN A 253 -10.24 -9.28 9.51
N ALA A 254 -10.24 -10.35 8.74
CA ALA A 254 -9.48 -11.56 9.02
C ALA A 254 -8.47 -11.82 7.91
N VAL A 255 -7.22 -12.10 8.29
CA VAL A 255 -6.13 -12.32 7.34
C VAL A 255 -5.54 -13.72 7.55
N LEU A 256 -5.46 -14.49 6.47
CA LEU A 256 -4.81 -15.80 6.41
C LEU A 256 -3.71 -15.77 5.35
N VAL A 257 -2.48 -16.10 5.73
CA VAL A 257 -1.33 -16.17 4.81
C VAL A 257 -0.72 -17.57 4.89
N SER A 258 -0.84 -18.35 3.82
CA SER A 258 -0.24 -19.69 3.73
C SER A 258 1.12 -19.68 3.04
N LYS A 259 1.31 -18.77 2.07
CA LYS A 259 2.54 -18.57 1.31
C LYS A 259 2.45 -17.21 0.60
N GLY A 260 3.58 -16.60 0.26
CA GLY A 260 3.66 -15.34 -0.47
C GLY A 260 4.12 -14.16 0.39
N SER A 261 4.12 -12.99 -0.23
CA SER A 261 4.64 -11.74 0.33
C SER A 261 3.51 -10.72 0.50
N LEU A 262 3.16 -10.42 1.75
CA LEU A 262 2.04 -9.52 2.12
C LEU A 262 2.52 -8.37 3.00
N ALA A 263 2.13 -7.16 2.65
CA ALA A 263 2.20 -6.00 3.52
C ALA A 263 0.81 -5.42 3.79
N VAL A 264 0.57 -5.05 5.04
CA VAL A 264 -0.66 -4.37 5.47
C VAL A 264 -0.33 -2.97 5.94
N ALA A 265 -0.96 -1.96 5.31
CA ALA A 265 -0.70 -0.54 5.52
C ALA A 265 0.81 -0.18 5.69
N PRO A 266 1.71 -0.62 4.77
CA PRO A 266 3.15 -0.43 4.94
C PRO A 266 3.64 1.00 4.77
N LEU A 267 2.89 1.88 4.10
CA LEU A 267 3.32 3.24 3.81
C LEU A 267 2.78 4.25 4.84
N ALA A 268 3.51 5.34 5.03
CA ALA A 268 3.08 6.43 5.90
C ALA A 268 1.73 7.01 5.42
N GLY A 269 0.82 7.27 6.36
CA GLY A 269 -0.52 7.77 6.09
C GLY A 269 -1.56 6.70 5.70
N GLU A 270 -1.14 5.45 5.49
CA GLU A 270 -2.08 4.33 5.31
C GLU A 270 -2.65 3.87 6.66
N ALA A 271 -3.83 3.27 6.62
CA ALA A 271 -4.50 2.71 7.79
C ALA A 271 -5.12 1.35 7.45
N ALA A 272 -5.04 0.41 8.39
CA ALA A 272 -5.73 -0.87 8.30
C ALA A 272 -6.08 -1.38 9.70
N THR A 273 -7.15 -2.16 9.81
CA THR A 273 -7.55 -2.84 11.05
C THR A 273 -7.62 -4.32 10.78
N ILE A 274 -7.08 -5.14 11.68
CA ILE A 274 -7.12 -6.62 11.60
C ILE A 274 -7.60 -7.16 12.96
N ALA A 275 -8.62 -8.02 12.93
CA ALA A 275 -9.10 -8.75 14.11
C ALA A 275 -8.35 -10.06 14.35
N SER A 276 -7.88 -10.71 13.28
CA SER A 276 -7.10 -11.94 13.39
C SER A 276 -6.12 -12.10 12.23
N LEU A 277 -4.89 -12.50 12.55
CA LEU A 277 -3.89 -12.87 11.56
C LEU A 277 -3.45 -14.32 11.81
N LYS A 278 -3.58 -15.17 10.79
CA LYS A 278 -3.04 -16.52 10.77
C LYS A 278 -1.97 -16.61 9.70
N GLN A 279 -0.72 -16.81 10.08
CA GLN A 279 0.40 -16.99 9.17
C GLN A 279 0.92 -18.42 9.25
N GLY A 280 1.02 -19.09 8.10
CA GLY A 280 1.54 -20.44 7.97
C GLY A 280 2.59 -20.54 6.86
N TYR A 281 2.81 -21.77 6.41
CA TYR A 281 3.67 -22.14 5.30
C TYR A 281 3.01 -23.31 4.55
N ARG A 282 3.49 -23.66 3.35
CA ARG A 282 2.97 -24.81 2.58
C ARG A 282 4.00 -25.91 2.40
N THR A 283 5.27 -25.55 2.29
CA THR A 283 6.39 -26.41 1.93
C THR A 283 7.62 -26.07 2.77
N ILE A 284 8.00 -24.79 2.87
CA ILE A 284 9.21 -24.35 3.57
C ILE A 284 8.82 -23.43 4.73
N ALA A 285 8.92 -23.96 5.95
CA ALA A 285 8.57 -23.25 7.17
C ALA A 285 9.35 -21.95 7.39
N ALA A 286 10.57 -21.82 6.86
CA ALA A 286 11.40 -20.64 7.06
C ALA A 286 11.06 -19.45 6.14
N SER A 287 10.55 -19.70 4.93
CA SER A 287 10.55 -18.69 3.86
C SER A 287 9.31 -18.66 2.96
N ASP A 288 8.34 -19.54 3.16
CA ASP A 288 7.15 -19.54 2.30
C ASP A 288 6.29 -18.29 2.50
N SER A 289 6.20 -17.74 3.71
CA SER A 289 5.44 -16.53 3.98
C SER A 289 6.32 -15.41 4.51
N ASP A 290 6.16 -14.21 3.94
CA ASP A 290 6.74 -12.96 4.43
C ASP A 290 5.61 -11.95 4.66
N VAL A 291 5.38 -11.58 5.92
CA VAL A 291 4.30 -10.68 6.32
C VAL A 291 4.86 -9.45 7.00
N ARG A 292 4.41 -8.27 6.55
CA ARG A 292 4.74 -6.98 7.16
C ARG A 292 3.47 -6.24 7.59
N LEU A 293 3.35 -5.95 8.87
CA LEU A 293 2.32 -5.08 9.43
C LEU A 293 2.94 -3.69 9.65
N GLY A 294 2.51 -2.72 8.85
CA GLY A 294 3.02 -1.36 8.88
C GLY A 294 2.46 -0.53 10.04
N PRO A 295 3.01 0.68 10.26
CA PRO A 295 2.69 1.52 11.42
C PRO A 295 1.23 2.02 11.44
N GLY A 296 0.54 1.99 10.30
CA GLY A 296 -0.88 2.31 10.19
C GLY A 296 -1.83 1.20 10.65
N CYS A 297 -1.30 0.06 11.08
CA CYS A 297 -2.12 -1.07 11.52
C CYS A 297 -2.69 -0.84 12.93
N THR A 298 -4.00 -0.98 13.06
CA THR A 298 -4.72 -1.11 14.34
C THR A 298 -4.89 -2.59 14.64
N LEU A 299 -4.14 -3.10 15.61
CA LEU A 299 -4.10 -4.53 15.98
C LEU A 299 -4.45 -4.76 17.46
N ALA A 300 -5.06 -3.78 18.12
CA ALA A 300 -5.31 -3.78 19.57
C ALA A 300 -6.14 -4.97 20.06
N SER A 301 -6.98 -5.55 19.20
CA SER A 301 -7.75 -6.78 19.46
C SER A 301 -7.28 -7.97 18.61
N CYS A 302 -6.16 -7.82 17.88
CA CYS A 302 -5.71 -8.83 16.93
C CYS A 302 -5.04 -10.01 17.63
N ALA A 303 -5.62 -11.19 17.44
CA ALA A 303 -4.96 -12.45 17.75
C ALA A 303 -4.10 -12.90 16.56
N ILE A 304 -2.78 -12.95 16.76
CA ILE A 304 -1.82 -13.40 15.76
C ILE A 304 -1.41 -14.84 16.09
N THR A 305 -1.61 -15.77 15.16
CA THR A 305 -1.09 -17.14 15.23
C THR A 305 -0.12 -17.36 14.07
N LYS A 306 1.10 -17.81 14.36
CA LYS A 306 2.18 -17.93 13.38
C LYS A 306 2.84 -19.31 13.46
N LEU A 307 2.78 -20.09 12.39
CA LEU A 307 3.39 -21.42 12.28
C LEU A 307 4.77 -21.41 11.59
N GLY A 308 5.10 -20.35 10.85
CA GLY A 308 6.35 -20.24 10.08
C GLY A 308 6.50 -18.88 9.40
N GLY A 309 7.50 -18.75 8.54
CA GLY A 309 7.82 -17.56 7.76
C GLY A 309 8.47 -16.43 8.56
N THR A 310 8.51 -15.26 7.95
CA THR A 310 8.94 -13.99 8.57
C THR A 310 7.74 -13.10 8.85
N LEU A 311 7.71 -12.49 10.05
CA LEU A 311 6.69 -11.51 10.43
C LEU A 311 7.38 -10.24 10.94
N LYS A 312 7.04 -9.09 10.38
CA LYS A 312 7.52 -7.77 10.85
C LYS A 312 6.34 -6.95 11.34
N ILE A 313 6.43 -6.42 12.56
CA ILE A 313 5.33 -5.69 13.20
C ILE A 313 5.79 -4.28 13.61
N HIS A 314 5.10 -3.25 13.12
CA HIS A 314 5.35 -1.84 13.46
C HIS A 314 4.22 -1.20 14.30
N SER A 315 3.39 -2.01 14.95
CA SER A 315 2.20 -1.56 15.70
C SER A 315 2.00 -2.37 17.00
N SER A 316 1.26 -1.79 17.94
CA SER A 316 0.78 -2.51 19.14
C SER A 316 -0.20 -3.60 18.74
N PHE A 317 -0.17 -4.77 19.40
CA PHE A 317 -1.05 -5.90 19.13
C PHE A 317 -1.48 -6.64 20.40
N ALA A 318 -2.62 -7.34 20.36
CA ALA A 318 -3.19 -8.01 21.54
C ALA A 318 -2.40 -9.26 21.96
N SER A 319 -2.18 -10.20 21.02
CA SER A 319 -1.46 -11.44 21.33
C SER A 319 -0.75 -12.02 20.12
N LEU A 320 0.40 -12.65 20.36
CA LEU A 320 1.15 -13.47 19.40
C LEU A 320 1.31 -14.87 19.98
N GLU A 321 0.80 -15.88 19.28
CA GLU A 321 1.19 -17.28 19.45
C GLU A 321 2.10 -17.69 18.30
N GLN A 322 3.39 -17.89 18.62
CA GLN A 322 4.42 -18.28 17.67
C GLN A 322 4.80 -19.74 17.85
N LEU A 323 4.63 -20.51 16.78
CA LEU A 323 4.90 -21.94 16.67
C LEU A 323 6.02 -22.21 15.65
N GLY A 324 6.73 -21.17 15.17
CA GLY A 324 7.87 -21.31 14.28
C GLY A 324 8.27 -20.02 13.54
N GLY A 325 9.41 -20.07 12.85
CA GLY A 325 9.96 -18.96 12.05
C GLY A 325 10.49 -17.79 12.87
N GLU A 326 10.56 -16.60 12.26
CA GLU A 326 11.06 -15.39 12.93
C GLU A 326 10.00 -14.28 12.96
N THR A 327 9.84 -13.64 14.11
CA THR A 327 9.07 -12.39 14.26
C THR A 327 9.99 -11.26 14.70
N LEU A 328 9.87 -10.11 14.05
CA LEU A 328 10.60 -8.88 14.36
C LEU A 328 9.60 -7.81 14.78
N ILE A 329 9.68 -7.38 16.05
CA ILE A 329 8.85 -6.30 16.61
C ILE A 329 9.66 -5.01 16.54
N LEU A 330 9.19 -4.02 15.77
CA LEU A 330 9.92 -2.78 15.48
C LEU A 330 9.30 -1.55 16.16
N ALA A 331 8.02 -1.62 16.54
CA ALA A 331 7.31 -0.54 17.21
C ALA A 331 6.05 -1.07 17.92
N GLY A 332 5.44 -0.21 18.73
CA GLY A 332 4.21 -0.52 19.46
C GLY A 332 4.43 -1.21 20.80
N THR A 333 3.33 -1.47 21.49
CA THR A 333 3.26 -2.10 22.83
C THR A 333 2.61 -3.47 22.66
N PRO A 334 3.39 -4.56 22.63
CA PRO A 334 2.85 -5.92 22.58
C PRO A 334 2.02 -6.26 23.82
N GLY A 335 0.91 -6.97 23.63
CA GLY A 335 0.17 -7.57 24.73
C GLY A 335 0.87 -8.84 25.22
N THR A 336 0.33 -10.01 24.85
CA THR A 336 0.88 -11.31 25.23
C THR A 336 1.71 -11.94 24.11
N LEU A 337 2.87 -12.50 24.46
CA LEU A 337 3.74 -13.27 23.58
C LEU A 337 3.79 -14.72 24.10
N ALA A 338 3.34 -15.69 23.31
CA ALA A 338 3.54 -17.11 23.55
C ALA A 338 4.50 -17.66 22.49
N VAL A 339 5.77 -17.77 22.83
CA VAL A 339 6.85 -18.17 21.91
C VAL A 339 7.15 -19.64 22.13
N ARG A 340 6.46 -20.50 21.38
CA ARG A 340 6.60 -21.96 21.46
C ARG A 340 7.82 -22.45 20.71
N GLU A 341 8.03 -21.94 19.50
CA GLU A 341 9.20 -22.24 18.66
C GLU A 341 9.67 -21.00 17.90
N GLY A 342 10.89 -21.07 17.35
CA GLY A 342 11.48 -19.99 16.56
C GLY A 342 11.93 -18.81 17.41
N ALA A 343 12.10 -17.64 16.80
CA ALA A 343 12.65 -16.48 17.47
C ALA A 343 11.74 -15.24 17.37
N VAL A 344 11.61 -14.52 18.48
CA VAL A 344 11.08 -13.16 18.53
C VAL A 344 12.26 -12.22 18.77
N ARG A 345 12.56 -11.39 17.76
CA ARG A 345 13.55 -10.32 17.83
C ARG A 345 12.84 -9.04 18.26
N TYR A 346 13.07 -8.61 19.49
CA TYR A 346 12.39 -7.47 20.09
C TYR A 346 13.23 -6.20 19.90
N ARG A 347 12.83 -5.34 18.95
CA ARG A 347 13.51 -4.08 18.60
C ARG A 347 12.57 -2.90 18.73
N SER A 348 11.89 -2.84 19.86
CA SER A 348 11.00 -1.73 20.22
C SER A 348 11.23 -1.31 21.67
N ALA A 349 11.01 -0.02 21.95
CA ALA A 349 10.96 0.52 23.31
C ALA A 349 9.61 0.25 24.03
N GLY A 350 8.58 -0.22 23.31
CA GLY A 350 7.27 -0.47 23.91
C GLY A 350 7.32 -1.60 24.93
N ALA A 351 6.53 -1.47 26.00
CA ALA A 351 6.42 -2.49 27.02
C ALA A 351 5.59 -3.70 26.52
N TYR A 352 5.93 -4.91 26.96
CA TYR A 352 5.04 -6.07 26.78
C TYR A 352 4.29 -6.42 28.07
N THR A 353 3.07 -6.92 27.92
CA THR A 353 2.21 -7.31 29.05
C THR A 353 2.58 -8.68 29.62
N ALA A 354 2.83 -9.66 28.75
CA ALA A 354 3.28 -10.98 29.17
C ALA A 354 4.11 -11.65 28.07
N ALA A 355 5.14 -12.39 28.47
CA ALA A 355 5.91 -13.26 27.60
C ALA A 355 6.03 -14.65 28.22
N GLU A 356 5.61 -15.67 27.50
CA GLU A 356 5.76 -17.07 27.84
C GLU A 356 6.60 -17.75 26.75
N VAL A 357 7.80 -18.21 27.11
CA VAL A 357 8.75 -18.81 26.17
C VAL A 357 8.89 -20.28 26.49
N PHE A 358 8.65 -21.15 25.50
CA PHE A 358 8.72 -22.59 25.64
C PHE A 358 10.01 -23.19 25.05
N GLY A 359 10.17 -24.50 25.20
CA GLY A 359 11.28 -25.25 24.61
C GLY A 359 11.31 -25.13 23.09
N GLY A 360 12.41 -24.56 22.58
CA GLY A 360 12.56 -24.24 21.15
C GLY A 360 12.22 -22.80 20.77
N GLY A 361 11.65 -22.02 21.71
CA GLY A 361 11.40 -20.59 21.58
C GLY A 361 12.56 -19.73 22.06
N GLU A 362 12.80 -18.63 21.36
CA GLU A 362 13.78 -17.60 21.72
C GLU A 362 13.12 -16.21 21.79
N LEU A 363 13.33 -15.51 22.90
CA LEU A 363 13.03 -14.08 23.03
C LEU A 363 14.35 -13.31 23.15
N ASP A 364 14.65 -12.48 22.15
CA ASP A 364 15.96 -11.84 21.99
C ASP A 364 15.86 -10.31 21.89
N PHE A 365 16.54 -9.64 22.81
CA PHE A 365 16.62 -8.18 22.94
C PHE A 365 17.97 -7.59 22.46
N ARG A 366 18.93 -8.42 22.02
CA ARG A 366 20.30 -7.97 21.65
C ARG A 366 20.36 -6.96 20.51
N GLY A 367 19.32 -6.91 19.68
CA GLY A 367 19.28 -6.09 18.47
C GLY A 367 18.95 -4.62 18.69
N ASP A 368 18.72 -4.17 19.93
CA ASP A 368 18.25 -2.82 20.25
C ASP A 368 18.69 -2.44 21.67
N LEU A 369 19.16 -1.20 21.87
CA LEU A 369 19.69 -0.70 23.15
C LEU A 369 18.70 0.20 23.90
N GLN A 370 17.51 0.46 23.35
CA GLN A 370 16.52 1.31 24.01
C GLN A 370 16.02 0.68 25.34
N PRO A 371 15.75 1.48 26.38
CA PRO A 371 15.14 0.94 27.60
C PRO A 371 13.70 0.52 27.33
N ARG A 372 13.26 -0.58 27.94
CA ARG A 372 11.88 -1.09 27.84
C ARG A 372 11.47 -1.85 29.08
N THR A 373 10.17 -2.15 29.19
CA THR A 373 9.60 -2.89 30.32
C THR A 373 9.00 -4.21 29.88
N GLY A 374 9.26 -5.27 30.65
CA GLY A 374 8.57 -6.54 30.57
C GLY A 374 7.77 -6.79 31.83
N THR A 375 6.45 -6.94 31.73
CA THR A 375 5.62 -7.05 32.93
C THR A 375 5.70 -8.45 33.55
N ASN A 376 5.27 -9.47 32.79
CA ASN A 376 5.35 -10.87 33.21
C ASN A 376 6.21 -11.66 32.22
N THR A 377 7.19 -12.41 32.73
CA THR A 377 8.04 -13.26 31.89
C THR A 377 8.13 -14.64 32.48
N THR A 378 7.67 -15.65 31.74
CA THR A 378 7.70 -17.06 32.14
C THR A 378 8.52 -17.86 31.15
N LEU A 379 9.47 -18.65 31.64
CA LEU A 379 10.29 -19.53 30.83
C LEU A 379 10.04 -20.99 31.21
N HIS A 380 9.84 -21.84 30.20
CA HIS A 380 9.74 -23.29 30.35
C HIS A 380 11.04 -23.98 29.94
N LYS A 381 11.12 -25.28 30.19
CA LYS A 381 12.25 -26.12 29.80
C LYS A 381 12.60 -25.93 28.32
N GLY A 382 13.87 -25.63 28.05
CA GLY A 382 14.47 -25.41 26.73
C GLY A 382 14.29 -24.00 26.18
N ALA A 383 13.68 -23.07 26.92
CA ALA A 383 13.49 -21.70 26.49
C ALA A 383 14.81 -20.90 26.46
N THR A 384 14.90 -19.93 25.56
CA THR A 384 16.03 -19.00 25.46
C THR A 384 15.57 -17.55 25.65
N LEU A 385 16.21 -16.84 26.58
CA LEU A 385 16.02 -15.40 26.83
C LEU A 385 17.36 -14.68 26.77
N ARG A 386 17.46 -13.64 25.93
CA ARG A 386 18.71 -12.88 25.75
C ARG A 386 18.50 -11.37 25.89
N ASP A 387 19.13 -10.80 26.92
CA ASP A 387 19.26 -9.36 27.19
C ASP A 387 20.64 -9.05 27.85
N PRO A 388 21.77 -9.32 27.15
CA PRO A 388 23.11 -9.09 27.71
C PRO A 388 23.40 -7.62 28.05
N ALA A 389 22.73 -6.69 27.35
CA ALA A 389 22.88 -5.25 27.56
C ALA A 389 21.95 -4.70 28.65
N GLN A 390 21.15 -5.56 29.31
CA GLN A 390 20.27 -5.21 30.43
C GLN A 390 19.29 -4.09 30.07
N THR A 391 18.72 -4.18 28.87
CA THR A 391 17.82 -3.17 28.31
C THR A 391 16.37 -3.31 28.81
N VAL A 392 16.04 -4.47 29.39
CA VAL A 392 14.69 -4.79 29.87
C VAL A 392 14.61 -4.64 31.39
N THR A 393 13.72 -3.76 31.84
CA THR A 393 13.25 -3.77 33.24
C THR A 393 12.12 -4.77 33.38
N PHE A 394 12.36 -5.87 34.07
CA PHE A 394 11.33 -6.85 34.43
C PHE A 394 10.64 -6.40 35.70
N THR A 395 9.35 -6.01 35.63
CA THR A 395 8.64 -5.46 36.80
C THR A 395 8.20 -6.53 37.77
N ASN A 396 7.89 -7.73 37.27
CA ASN A 396 7.75 -8.93 38.09
C ASN A 396 8.97 -9.86 37.90
N PRO A 397 9.31 -10.69 38.90
CA PRO A 397 10.37 -11.69 38.75
C PRO A 397 10.15 -12.59 37.53
N ILE A 398 11.24 -12.94 36.83
CA ILE A 398 11.20 -13.94 35.77
C ILE A 398 10.82 -15.28 36.39
N ALA A 399 9.66 -15.83 36.01
CA ALA A 399 9.17 -17.10 36.50
C ALA A 399 9.77 -18.25 35.68
N LEU A 400 10.40 -19.21 36.36
CA LEU A 400 10.84 -20.46 35.74
C LEU A 400 9.84 -21.57 36.06
N ARG A 401 9.42 -22.33 35.05
CA ARG A 401 8.59 -23.55 35.17
C ARG A 401 9.40 -24.82 34.99
N CYS A 402 10.69 -24.74 35.25
CA CYS A 402 11.70 -25.77 35.04
C CYS A 402 12.93 -25.48 35.93
N GLU A 403 13.94 -26.34 35.87
CA GLU A 403 15.22 -26.06 36.53
C GLU A 403 15.96 -24.90 35.83
N LEU A 404 16.80 -24.18 36.57
CA LEU A 404 17.62 -23.09 35.99
C LEU A 404 18.58 -23.59 34.91
N SER A 405 19.09 -24.81 35.05
CA SER A 405 19.94 -25.51 34.07
C SER A 405 19.22 -25.86 32.77
N GLU A 406 17.88 -25.85 32.78
CA GLU A 406 17.06 -26.24 31.63
C GLU A 406 16.68 -25.05 30.74
N VAL A 407 17.13 -23.83 31.06
CA VAL A 407 16.91 -22.62 30.25
C VAL A 407 18.23 -21.98 29.85
N THR A 408 18.21 -21.25 28.74
CA THR A 408 19.33 -20.37 28.36
C THR A 408 18.99 -18.94 28.75
N LEU A 409 19.72 -18.41 29.73
CA LEU A 409 19.59 -17.03 30.22
C LEU A 409 20.86 -16.25 29.92
N GLU A 410 20.73 -15.14 29.19
CA GLU A 410 21.82 -14.19 28.94
C GLU A 410 21.36 -12.81 29.44
N LEU A 411 21.56 -12.50 30.74
CA LEU A 411 21.01 -11.30 31.42
C LEU A 411 22.06 -10.24 31.78
N GLY A 412 23.24 -10.30 31.16
CA GLY A 412 24.38 -9.40 31.43
C GLY A 412 25.21 -9.81 32.65
N SER A 413 26.13 -8.94 33.06
CA SER A 413 27.17 -9.22 34.06
C SER A 413 26.79 -8.90 35.51
N SER A 414 25.58 -8.38 35.77
CA SER A 414 25.15 -7.99 37.12
C SER A 414 23.62 -8.06 37.25
N PHE A 415 23.10 -9.20 37.70
CA PHE A 415 21.67 -9.40 37.96
C PHE A 415 21.45 -10.14 39.28
N ASN A 416 20.31 -9.86 39.92
CA ASN A 416 19.89 -10.53 41.15
C ASN A 416 18.87 -11.62 40.81
N LEU A 417 19.07 -12.80 41.39
CA LEU A 417 18.06 -13.87 41.39
C LEU A 417 17.37 -13.89 42.74
N GLN A 418 16.05 -13.71 42.74
CA GLN A 418 15.23 -13.82 43.94
C GLN A 418 14.28 -15.01 43.78
N ARG A 419 14.37 -15.96 44.71
CA ARG A 419 13.35 -17.01 44.87
C ARG A 419 12.18 -16.39 45.62
N SER A 420 10.99 -16.42 45.01
CA SER A 420 9.74 -16.05 45.66
C SER A 420 9.13 -17.20 46.43
#